data_AF-X8J6R7-F1
#
_entry.id   AF-X8J6R7-F1
#
_cell.length_a   1.000
_cell.length_b   1.000
_cell.length_c   1.000
_cell.angle_alpha   90.00
_cell.angle_beta   90.00
_cell.angle_gamma   90.00
#
_symmetry.space_group_name_H-M   'P 1'
#
loop_
_entity.id
_entity.type
_entity.pdbx_description
1 polymer ?
#
loop_
_entity_poly.entity_id
_entity_poly.type
_entity_poly.pdbx_seq_one_letter_code
_entity_poly.pdbx_strand_id
1 'polypeptide(L)'
;MGQAQTSSVWDSYAPNCDITPGTYRIVHDGTDQTLQIHTENKHMVVLQSPLEEEKDHNDHWFILRSGDGFIFKHGREKTYLTGSWSSVSGPQPTRATRYPTTWTIHTKKGSDNKCVIMVGGESWNEGECFGLVGKASQRGVCFARLLETEEHDQIWRIERIGDATIEEDPMHRIQALERELEAANARWTVGEPALRAMLHQLDAKEAKLETIQSELGKQALELDVVRDELRQQAAELRQKYQALDEIRELLDAKERAISEKDRSMSEHGIMSEKGEDVAQGQESLEADSDEQSELTIWEDTNDISMADVTVHRPVPKPVSKIETQIYVKSPPTSAPVDERLAELGWNFD
;
A
#
# COMPACT_ATOMS: atom_id res chain seq x y z
N MET A 1 44.19 -68.87 -3.86
CA MET A 1 44.16 -67.74 -4.80
C MET A 1 43.69 -66.52 -4.03
N GLY A 2 44.60 -65.58 -3.71
CA GLY A 2 44.22 -64.34 -3.06
C GLY A 2 43.71 -63.36 -4.12
N GLN A 3 42.45 -62.94 -4.03
CA GLN A 3 41.99 -61.78 -4.79
C GLN A 3 42.70 -60.56 -4.22
N ALA A 4 43.57 -59.94 -5.02
CA ALA A 4 44.08 -58.62 -4.70
C ALA A 4 42.89 -57.67 -4.73
N GLN A 5 42.45 -57.22 -3.55
CA GLN A 5 41.53 -56.10 -3.45
C GLN A 5 42.25 -54.89 -4.05
N THR A 6 41.76 -54.43 -5.21
CA THR A 6 42.18 -53.16 -5.79
C THR A 6 41.72 -52.07 -4.83
N SER A 7 42.64 -51.55 -4.01
CA SER A 7 42.37 -50.36 -3.21
C SER A 7 41.88 -49.26 -4.14
N SER A 8 40.74 -48.68 -3.82
CA SER A 8 40.21 -47.55 -4.57
C SER A 8 41.20 -46.40 -4.44
N VAL A 9 41.44 -45.65 -5.53
CA VAL A 9 42.31 -44.46 -5.48
C VAL A 9 41.83 -43.47 -4.39
N TRP A 10 40.53 -43.49 -4.09
CA TRP A 10 39.86 -42.67 -3.09
C TRP A 10 40.11 -43.10 -1.64
N ASP A 11 40.62 -44.32 -1.41
CA ASP A 11 41.06 -44.76 -0.06
C ASP A 11 42.27 -43.95 0.45
N SER A 12 42.95 -43.27 -0.48
CA SER A 12 44.01 -42.31 -0.17
C SER A 12 43.49 -40.97 0.37
N TYR A 13 42.19 -40.71 0.37
CA TYR A 13 41.60 -39.45 0.86
C TYR A 13 40.87 -39.67 2.19
N ALA A 14 40.95 -38.69 3.09
CA ALA A 14 40.28 -38.70 4.38
C ALA A 14 39.52 -37.39 4.60
N PRO A 15 38.37 -37.40 5.32
CA PRO A 15 37.66 -36.17 5.67
C PRO A 15 38.60 -35.17 6.34
N ASN A 16 38.63 -33.94 5.83
CA ASN A 16 39.42 -32.85 6.36
C ASN A 16 38.58 -32.04 7.35
N CYS A 17 38.75 -32.38 8.63
CA CYS A 17 38.13 -31.67 9.74
C CYS A 17 39.00 -30.54 10.29
N ASP A 18 40.14 -30.21 9.68
CA ASP A 18 41.10 -29.24 10.21
C ASP A 18 41.05 -27.88 9.51
N ILE A 19 40.23 -27.75 8.45
CA ILE A 19 40.00 -26.45 7.80
C ILE A 19 39.32 -25.50 8.79
N THR A 20 40.04 -24.44 9.13
CA THR A 20 39.52 -23.37 10.00
C THR A 20 38.60 -22.45 9.19
N PRO A 21 37.58 -21.84 9.83
CA PRO A 21 36.84 -20.78 9.17
C PRO A 21 37.75 -19.62 8.75
N GLY A 22 37.48 -19.01 7.59
CA GLY A 22 38.29 -17.91 7.08
C GLY A 22 38.10 -17.65 5.58
N THR A 23 38.97 -16.83 5.01
CA THR A 23 39.01 -16.50 3.59
C THR A 23 40.00 -17.39 2.87
N TYR A 24 39.52 -18.02 1.80
CA TYR A 24 40.27 -18.97 1.01
C TYR A 24 40.14 -18.67 -0.48
N ARG A 25 41.15 -19.11 -1.22
CA ARG A 25 41.14 -19.26 -2.66
C ARG A 25 41.03 -20.74 -2.98
N ILE A 26 40.14 -21.10 -3.90
CA ILE A 26 39.93 -22.48 -4.34
C ILE A 26 40.60 -22.62 -5.70
N VAL A 27 41.69 -23.37 -5.78
CA VAL A 27 42.53 -23.51 -6.97
C VAL A 27 42.39 -24.93 -7.52
N HIS A 28 42.15 -25.07 -8.82
CA HIS A 28 42.16 -26.37 -9.47
C HIS A 28 43.61 -26.86 -9.69
N ASP A 29 43.95 -28.06 -9.22
CA ASP A 29 45.35 -28.52 -9.15
C ASP A 29 45.99 -28.70 -10.54
N GLY A 30 45.21 -29.15 -11.52
CA GLY A 30 45.71 -29.43 -12.87
C GLY A 30 45.82 -28.21 -13.79
N THR A 31 45.06 -27.15 -13.55
CA THR A 31 45.03 -25.95 -14.41
C THR A 31 45.62 -24.72 -13.75
N ASP A 32 45.85 -24.76 -12.44
CA ASP A 32 46.29 -23.62 -11.62
C ASP A 32 45.35 -22.41 -11.69
N GLN A 33 44.11 -22.65 -12.10
CA GLN A 33 43.07 -21.62 -12.18
C GLN A 33 42.26 -21.59 -10.89
N THR A 34 41.77 -20.40 -10.57
CA THR A 34 41.00 -20.11 -9.36
C THR A 34 39.51 -20.12 -9.64
N LEU A 35 38.75 -20.61 -8.68
CA LEU A 35 37.30 -20.58 -8.71
C LEU A 35 36.81 -19.15 -8.50
N GLN A 36 36.06 -18.62 -9.46
CA GLN A 36 35.56 -17.25 -9.42
C GLN A 36 34.08 -17.18 -9.80
N ILE A 37 33.41 -16.08 -9.43
CA ILE A 37 32.11 -15.72 -10.00
C ILE A 37 32.34 -14.92 -11.28
N HIS A 38 31.62 -15.28 -12.33
CA HIS A 38 31.67 -14.54 -13.60
C HIS A 38 31.24 -13.09 -13.39
N THR A 39 32.01 -12.14 -13.92
CA THR A 39 31.83 -10.70 -13.73
C THR A 39 30.47 -10.19 -14.21
N GLU A 40 30.06 -10.61 -15.41
CA GLU A 40 28.76 -10.24 -15.99
C GLU A 40 27.60 -11.06 -15.44
N ASN A 41 27.77 -12.39 -15.31
CA ASN A 41 26.76 -13.31 -14.81
C ASN A 41 27.07 -13.78 -13.39
N LYS A 42 26.58 -13.03 -12.40
CA LYS A 42 26.79 -13.26 -10.96
C LYS A 42 26.30 -14.61 -10.41
N HIS A 43 25.61 -15.41 -11.22
CA HIS A 43 25.16 -16.75 -10.87
C HIS A 43 26.05 -17.86 -11.42
N MET A 44 26.95 -17.54 -12.35
CA MET A 44 27.83 -18.49 -12.99
C MET A 44 29.17 -18.54 -12.26
N VAL A 45 29.61 -19.76 -11.95
CA VAL A 45 30.93 -20.03 -11.39
C VAL A 45 31.84 -20.47 -12.52
N VAL A 46 33.03 -19.88 -12.58
CA VAL A 46 34.01 -20.09 -13.66
C VAL A 46 35.39 -20.38 -13.07
N LEU A 47 36.25 -20.97 -13.89
CA LEU A 47 37.68 -21.04 -13.63
C LEU A 47 38.39 -19.97 -14.44
N GLN A 48 39.16 -19.13 -13.75
CA GLN A 48 39.98 -18.11 -14.37
C GLN A 48 41.34 -18.04 -13.69
N SER A 49 42.35 -17.59 -14.43
CA SER A 49 43.64 -17.27 -13.84
C SER A 49 43.46 -16.25 -12.72
N PRO A 50 44.22 -16.34 -11.63
CA PRO A 50 44.17 -15.34 -10.58
C PRO A 50 44.48 -13.96 -11.18
N LEU A 51 43.57 -13.01 -11.02
CA LEU A 51 43.84 -11.62 -11.40
C LEU A 51 44.82 -11.05 -10.38
N GLU A 52 45.96 -10.54 -10.86
CA GLU A 52 46.94 -9.85 -10.01
C GLU A 52 46.42 -8.51 -9.48
N GLU A 53 45.38 -7.96 -10.10
CA GLU A 53 44.77 -6.71 -9.66
C GLU A 53 43.89 -6.94 -8.43
N GLU A 54 44.40 -6.52 -7.27
CA GLU A 54 43.79 -6.61 -5.92
C GLU A 54 42.34 -6.10 -5.81
N LYS A 55 41.79 -5.42 -6.81
CA LYS A 55 40.55 -4.66 -6.65
C LYS A 55 39.29 -5.51 -6.65
N ASP A 56 39.28 -6.68 -7.29
CA ASP A 56 38.00 -7.34 -7.57
C ASP A 56 37.63 -8.50 -6.64
N HIS A 57 38.55 -9.07 -5.86
CA HIS A 57 38.29 -10.12 -4.84
C HIS A 57 37.26 -11.21 -5.26
N ASN A 58 37.14 -11.48 -6.56
CA ASN A 58 36.12 -12.37 -7.13
C ASN A 58 36.49 -13.86 -6.99
N ASP A 59 37.70 -14.13 -6.49
CA ASP A 59 38.25 -15.43 -6.14
C ASP A 59 38.24 -15.69 -4.62
N HIS A 60 37.70 -14.77 -3.81
CA HIS A 60 37.65 -14.89 -2.35
C HIS A 60 36.40 -15.64 -1.90
N TRP A 61 36.63 -16.82 -1.31
CA TRP A 61 35.59 -17.67 -0.73
C TRP A 61 35.75 -17.77 0.79
N PHE A 62 34.69 -17.43 1.50
CA PHE A 62 34.55 -17.65 2.92
C PHE A 62 34.13 -19.07 3.20
N ILE A 63 35.00 -19.82 3.87
CA ILE A 63 34.68 -21.16 4.34
C ILE A 63 34.16 -21.03 5.77
N LEU A 64 32.94 -21.49 6.01
CA LEU A 64 32.31 -21.53 7.33
C LEU A 64 31.88 -22.96 7.65
N ARG A 65 31.87 -23.33 8.93
CA ARG A 65 31.39 -24.65 9.39
C ARG A 65 29.87 -24.75 9.28
N SER A 66 29.40 -25.91 8.82
CA SER A 66 27.97 -26.25 8.74
C SER A 66 27.78 -27.74 9.00
N GLY A 67 27.39 -28.10 10.23
CA GLY A 67 27.34 -29.49 10.69
C GLY A 67 28.72 -30.16 10.55
N ASP A 68 28.75 -31.33 9.90
CA ASP A 68 29.97 -32.09 9.62
C ASP A 68 30.71 -31.62 8.36
N GLY A 69 30.25 -30.55 7.73
CA GLY A 69 30.83 -30.00 6.51
C GLY A 69 31.06 -28.49 6.57
N PHE A 70 31.06 -27.90 5.38
CA PHE A 70 31.43 -26.53 5.14
C PHE A 70 30.47 -25.86 4.15
N ILE A 71 30.27 -24.56 4.31
CA ILE A 71 29.63 -23.71 3.31
C ILE A 71 30.68 -22.76 2.74
N PHE A 72 30.61 -22.53 1.42
CA PHE A 72 31.47 -21.57 0.74
C PHE A 72 30.63 -20.35 0.36
N LYS A 73 30.89 -19.21 1.03
CA LYS A 73 30.23 -17.93 0.77
C LYS A 73 31.17 -17.03 -0.03
N HIS A 74 30.73 -16.51 -1.16
CA HIS A 74 31.54 -15.58 -1.94
C HIS A 74 31.66 -14.24 -1.22
N GLY A 75 32.88 -13.69 -1.16
CA GLY A 75 33.18 -12.53 -0.34
C GLY A 75 32.45 -11.25 -0.72
N ARG A 76 32.31 -11.00 -2.03
CA ARG A 76 31.71 -9.77 -2.54
C ARG A 76 30.21 -9.89 -2.80
N GLU A 77 29.81 -10.96 -3.47
CA GLU A 77 28.46 -11.10 -4.03
C GLU A 77 27.41 -11.58 -3.02
N LYS A 78 27.82 -11.91 -1.79
CA LYS A 78 26.95 -12.46 -0.72
C LYS A 78 26.13 -13.67 -1.17
N THR A 79 26.68 -14.44 -2.11
CA THR A 79 26.15 -15.70 -2.64
C THR A 79 26.95 -16.87 -2.09
N TYR A 80 26.44 -18.09 -2.28
CA TYR A 80 27.04 -19.33 -1.83
C TYR A 80 27.32 -20.25 -3.02
N LEU A 81 28.41 -21.00 -2.95
CA LEU A 81 28.67 -22.10 -3.87
C LEU A 81 27.59 -23.16 -3.67
N THR A 82 26.78 -23.36 -4.71
CA THR A 82 25.57 -24.18 -4.65
C THR A 82 25.67 -25.32 -5.65
N GLY A 83 25.52 -26.55 -5.17
CA GLY A 83 25.27 -27.73 -5.99
C GLY A 83 23.77 -27.91 -6.18
N SER A 84 23.30 -28.09 -7.42
CA SER A 84 21.91 -28.43 -7.70
C SER A 84 21.64 -29.91 -7.43
N TRP A 85 20.94 -30.22 -6.34
CA TRP A 85 20.47 -31.58 -6.08
C TRP A 85 19.30 -31.94 -7.01
N SER A 86 19.58 -32.17 -8.29
CA SER A 86 18.58 -32.71 -9.22
C SER A 86 18.98 -34.12 -9.61
N SER A 87 18.04 -35.06 -9.54
CA SER A 87 18.20 -36.47 -9.92
C SER A 87 18.40 -36.70 -11.42
N VAL A 88 18.84 -35.69 -12.16
CA VAL A 88 19.03 -35.76 -13.61
C VAL A 88 20.40 -36.37 -13.84
N SER A 89 20.43 -37.49 -14.56
CA SER A 89 21.64 -38.21 -14.90
C SER A 89 22.63 -37.29 -15.65
N GLY A 90 23.78 -37.04 -15.01
CA GLY A 90 24.94 -36.40 -15.62
C GLY A 90 25.39 -35.12 -14.91
N PRO A 91 26.52 -34.55 -15.37
CA PRO A 91 27.15 -33.42 -14.71
C PRO A 91 26.25 -32.19 -14.62
N GLN A 92 26.19 -31.59 -13.44
CA GLN A 92 25.41 -30.40 -13.18
C GLN A 92 26.32 -29.19 -12.99
N PRO A 93 26.01 -28.03 -13.60
CA PRO A 93 26.82 -26.85 -13.45
C PRO A 93 26.73 -26.31 -12.02
N THR A 94 27.88 -25.92 -11.45
CA THR A 94 27.90 -25.26 -10.14
C THR A 94 27.52 -23.80 -10.29
N ARG A 95 26.76 -23.28 -9.33
CA ARG A 95 26.23 -21.91 -9.38
C ARG A 95 26.51 -21.14 -8.10
N ALA A 96 26.49 -19.83 -8.23
CA ALA A 96 26.47 -18.92 -7.10
C ALA A 96 25.03 -18.48 -6.83
N THR A 97 24.46 -18.93 -5.70
CA THR A 97 23.05 -18.64 -5.35
C THR A 97 22.92 -18.06 -3.95
N ARG A 98 21.72 -17.66 -3.54
CA ARG A 98 21.47 -17.17 -2.17
C ARG A 98 21.30 -18.29 -1.14
N TYR A 99 21.25 -19.55 -1.60
CA TYR A 99 20.96 -20.70 -0.76
C TYR A 99 22.26 -21.48 -0.50
N PRO A 100 22.68 -21.67 0.76
CA PRO A 100 23.89 -22.41 1.06
C PRO A 100 23.73 -23.90 0.78
N THR A 101 24.76 -24.51 0.20
CA THR A 101 24.93 -25.97 0.14
C THR A 101 26.04 -26.36 1.10
N THR A 102 25.82 -27.43 1.87
CA THR A 102 26.87 -28.00 2.74
C THR A 102 27.71 -28.97 1.91
N TRP A 103 29.02 -28.79 1.98
CA TRP A 103 30.03 -29.56 1.25
C TRP A 103 30.96 -30.26 2.24
N THR A 104 31.45 -31.43 1.88
CA THR A 104 32.52 -32.11 2.62
C THR A 104 33.83 -31.96 1.85
N ILE A 105 34.94 -31.85 2.58
CA ILE A 105 36.28 -31.69 2.00
C ILE A 105 37.10 -32.87 2.44
N HIS A 106 37.74 -33.57 1.50
CA HIS A 106 38.55 -34.75 1.76
C HIS A 106 39.97 -34.51 1.27
N THR A 107 40.97 -34.57 2.15
CA THR A 107 42.37 -34.32 1.81
C THR A 107 43.11 -35.62 1.50
N LYS A 108 44.00 -35.56 0.51
CA LYS A 108 44.85 -36.68 0.12
C LYS A 108 45.91 -36.96 1.19
N LYS A 109 45.97 -38.18 1.68
CA LYS A 109 46.97 -38.65 2.65
C LYS A 109 48.38 -38.41 2.09
N GLY A 110 49.23 -37.76 2.89
CA GLY A 110 50.60 -37.42 2.49
C GLY A 110 50.72 -36.24 1.53
N SER A 111 49.63 -35.49 1.30
CA SER A 111 49.66 -34.19 0.64
C SER A 111 49.09 -33.13 1.56
N ASP A 112 49.79 -32.01 1.69
CA ASP A 112 49.38 -30.98 2.64
C ASP A 112 48.15 -30.20 2.15
N ASN A 113 47.97 -30.05 0.83
CA ASN A 113 47.01 -29.09 0.27
C ASN A 113 46.06 -29.65 -0.80
N LYS A 114 46.20 -30.92 -1.23
CA LYS A 114 45.33 -31.49 -2.28
C LYS A 114 44.08 -32.10 -1.65
N CYS A 115 42.91 -31.70 -2.15
CA CYS A 115 41.63 -32.17 -1.67
C CYS A 115 40.61 -32.42 -2.78
N VAL A 116 39.57 -33.18 -2.44
CA VAL A 116 38.33 -33.32 -3.20
C VAL A 116 37.22 -32.65 -2.40
N ILE A 117 36.35 -31.93 -3.08
CA ILE A 117 35.18 -31.26 -2.50
C ILE A 117 33.95 -32.02 -2.97
N MET A 118 33.04 -32.40 -2.06
CA MET A 118 31.88 -33.23 -2.39
C MET A 118 30.59 -32.67 -1.81
N VAL A 119 29.47 -33.01 -2.45
CA VAL A 119 28.11 -32.73 -1.99
C VAL A 119 27.30 -34.03 -1.92
N GLY A 120 26.59 -34.22 -0.80
CA GLY A 120 25.77 -35.41 -0.56
C GLY A 120 26.57 -36.68 -0.24
N GLY A 121 25.99 -37.55 0.59
CA GLY A 121 26.55 -38.88 0.94
C GLY A 121 27.68 -38.85 1.97
N GLU A 122 27.61 -39.75 2.95
CA GLU A 122 28.73 -40.02 3.88
C GLU A 122 29.82 -40.91 3.24
N SER A 123 29.49 -41.51 2.09
CA SER A 123 30.36 -42.46 1.38
C SER A 123 30.72 -41.98 -0.03
N TRP A 124 31.94 -42.28 -0.46
CA TRP A 124 32.45 -41.99 -1.81
C TRP A 124 31.57 -42.54 -2.93
N ASN A 125 30.79 -43.59 -2.68
CA ASN A 125 29.97 -44.23 -3.70
C ASN A 125 28.63 -43.52 -3.94
N GLU A 126 28.26 -42.61 -3.04
CA GLU A 126 26.96 -41.93 -3.06
C GLU A 126 27.08 -40.42 -3.28
N GLY A 127 28.27 -39.86 -3.05
CA GLY A 127 28.53 -38.43 -3.23
C GLY A 127 28.82 -38.01 -4.66
N GLU A 128 28.56 -36.74 -4.93
CA GLU A 128 28.95 -36.07 -6.17
C GLU A 128 30.16 -35.20 -5.89
N CYS A 129 31.19 -35.35 -6.72
CA CYS A 129 32.44 -34.62 -6.57
C CYS A 129 32.41 -33.36 -7.42
N PHE A 130 32.91 -32.29 -6.83
CA PHE A 130 33.16 -31.02 -7.50
C PHE A 130 34.37 -31.17 -8.42
N GLY A 131 34.21 -30.84 -9.70
CA GLY A 131 35.25 -31.06 -10.69
C GLY A 131 34.97 -30.40 -12.03
N LEU A 132 35.84 -30.68 -12.99
CA LEU A 132 35.75 -30.14 -14.34
C LEU A 132 35.15 -31.15 -15.30
N VAL A 133 34.23 -30.66 -16.13
CA VAL A 133 33.58 -31.47 -17.16
C VAL A 133 33.68 -30.77 -18.50
N GLY A 134 34.00 -31.56 -19.53
CA GLY A 134 34.09 -31.12 -20.91
C GLY A 134 35.52 -31.07 -21.45
N LYS A 135 35.64 -30.74 -22.74
CA LYS A 135 36.93 -30.58 -23.42
C LYS A 135 37.65 -29.36 -22.87
N ALA A 136 38.99 -29.35 -22.86
CA ALA A 136 39.82 -28.31 -22.25
C ALA A 136 39.41 -26.86 -22.56
N SER A 137 38.91 -26.57 -23.77
CA SER A 137 38.47 -25.23 -24.19
C SER A 137 37.06 -24.82 -23.74
N GLN A 138 36.28 -25.74 -23.18
CA GLN A 138 34.88 -25.54 -22.74
C GLN A 138 34.64 -26.18 -21.36
N ARG A 139 35.69 -26.34 -20.55
CA ARG A 139 35.55 -26.95 -19.22
C ARG A 139 34.66 -26.07 -18.35
N GLY A 140 33.50 -26.61 -18.02
CA GLY A 140 32.60 -26.05 -17.03
C GLY A 140 32.97 -26.56 -15.64
N VAL A 141 32.76 -25.72 -14.64
CA VAL A 141 32.80 -26.15 -13.24
C VAL A 141 31.48 -26.84 -12.91
N CYS A 142 31.55 -28.14 -12.67
CA CYS A 142 30.39 -28.98 -12.44
C CYS A 142 30.57 -29.80 -11.16
N PHE A 143 29.49 -30.44 -10.72
CA PHE A 143 29.59 -31.58 -9.82
C PHE A 143 28.95 -32.78 -10.51
N ALA A 144 29.58 -33.93 -10.36
CA ALA A 144 29.22 -35.16 -11.05
C ALA A 144 29.64 -36.37 -10.20
N ARG A 145 29.10 -37.54 -10.51
CA ARG A 145 29.60 -38.77 -9.91
C ARG A 145 31.03 -39.04 -10.37
N LEU A 146 31.83 -39.62 -9.48
CA LEU A 146 33.24 -39.94 -9.69
C LEU A 146 33.55 -40.71 -10.98
N LEU A 147 32.62 -41.55 -11.45
CA LEU A 147 32.79 -42.35 -12.67
C LEU A 147 32.72 -41.51 -13.95
N GLU A 148 32.22 -40.28 -13.87
CA GLU A 148 31.96 -39.41 -15.01
C GLU A 148 33.13 -38.44 -15.29
N THR A 149 34.14 -38.40 -14.42
CA THR A 149 35.27 -37.46 -14.50
C THR A 149 36.60 -38.14 -14.18
N GLU A 150 37.69 -37.65 -14.76
CA GLU A 150 39.04 -38.12 -14.42
C GLU A 150 39.44 -37.62 -13.03
N GLU A 151 40.30 -38.36 -12.30
CA GLU A 151 40.75 -37.97 -10.95
C GLU A 151 41.34 -36.56 -10.96
N HIS A 152 42.18 -36.26 -11.94
CA HIS A 152 42.91 -34.98 -12.06
C HIS A 152 41.97 -33.77 -12.24
N ASP A 153 40.76 -33.98 -12.75
CA ASP A 153 39.76 -32.93 -12.93
C ASP A 153 38.96 -32.65 -11.65
N GLN A 154 39.23 -33.38 -10.56
CA GLN A 154 38.52 -33.30 -9.28
C GLN A 154 39.45 -32.90 -8.13
N ILE A 155 40.73 -32.66 -8.40
CA ILE A 155 41.71 -32.28 -7.39
C ILE A 155 41.76 -30.76 -7.28
N TRP A 156 41.53 -30.28 -6.06
CA TRP A 156 41.55 -28.87 -5.71
C TRP A 156 42.61 -28.60 -4.64
N ARG A 157 43.03 -27.35 -4.53
CA ARG A 157 43.80 -26.81 -3.41
C ARG A 157 43.01 -25.68 -2.78
N ILE A 158 42.99 -25.65 -1.46
CA ILE A 158 42.30 -24.63 -0.69
C ILE A 158 43.38 -23.80 0.01
N GLU A 159 43.64 -22.62 -0.53
CA GLU A 159 44.72 -21.73 -0.11
C GLU A 159 44.17 -20.65 0.81
N ARG A 160 44.66 -20.60 2.05
CA ARG A 160 44.23 -19.63 3.04
C ARG A 160 44.85 -18.27 2.73
N ILE A 161 44.01 -17.26 2.52
CA ILE A 161 44.44 -15.90 2.15
C ILE A 161 44.09 -14.85 3.22
N GLY A 162 43.30 -15.21 4.23
CA GLY A 162 43.06 -14.32 5.37
C GLY A 162 42.18 -14.91 6.46
N ASP A 163 42.30 -14.36 7.67
CA ASP A 163 41.42 -14.63 8.80
C ASP A 163 40.13 -13.81 8.77
N ALA A 164 40.14 -12.72 7.99
CA ALA A 164 39.07 -11.71 8.00
C ALA A 164 37.86 -12.18 7.21
N THR A 165 36.76 -12.51 7.90
CA THR A 165 35.43 -12.41 7.32
C THR A 165 35.28 -11.02 6.70
N ILE A 166 35.02 -10.90 5.38
CA ILE A 166 34.68 -9.61 4.73
C ILE A 166 33.36 -9.04 5.29
N GLU A 167 32.73 -9.72 6.25
CA GLU A 167 31.79 -9.07 7.16
C GLU A 167 32.54 -7.99 7.93
N GLU A 168 32.23 -6.73 7.60
CA GLU A 168 32.61 -5.52 8.32
C GLU A 168 32.79 -5.81 9.81
N ASP A 169 33.93 -5.38 10.37
CA ASP A 169 34.25 -5.51 11.79
C ASP A 169 32.96 -5.33 12.63
N PRO A 170 32.53 -6.36 13.39
CA PRO A 170 31.27 -6.30 14.12
C PRO A 170 31.21 -5.06 15.03
N MET A 171 32.35 -4.57 15.51
CA MET A 171 32.43 -3.32 16.27
C MET A 171 32.03 -2.09 15.47
N HIS A 172 32.43 -1.99 14.20
CA HIS A 172 32.04 -0.89 13.32
C HIS A 172 30.54 -0.91 13.03
N ARG A 173 29.96 -2.11 12.85
CA ARG A 173 28.51 -2.26 12.65
C ARG A 173 27.73 -1.89 13.91
N ILE A 174 28.19 -2.33 15.09
CA ILE A 174 27.57 -1.98 16.37
C ILE A 174 27.58 -0.46 16.57
N GLN A 175 28.73 0.20 16.39
CA GLN A 175 28.83 1.66 16.54
C GLN A 175 27.96 2.44 15.54
N ALA A 176 27.82 1.93 14.30
CA ALA A 176 26.92 2.53 13.32
C ALA A 176 25.45 2.43 13.76
N LEU A 177 25.04 1.26 14.26
CA LEU A 177 23.70 1.04 14.78
C LEU A 177 23.42 1.88 16.04
N GLU A 178 24.39 2.05 16.92
CA GLU A 178 24.28 2.93 18.09
C GLU A 178 24.03 4.38 17.68
N ARG A 179 24.77 4.89 16.67
CA ARG A 179 24.54 6.24 16.13
C ARG A 179 23.17 6.38 15.46
N GLU A 180 22.72 5.37 14.73
CA GLU A 180 21.38 5.37 14.14
C GLU A 180 20.28 5.38 15.22
N LEU A 181 20.47 4.59 16.29
CA LEU A 181 19.55 4.54 17.43
C LEU A 181 19.50 5.89 18.14
N GLU A 182 20.65 6.52 18.38
CA GLU A 182 20.73 7.83 19.02
C GLU A 182 20.06 8.91 18.16
N ALA A 183 20.29 8.91 16.84
CA ALA A 183 19.63 9.83 15.92
C ALA A 183 18.11 9.59 15.82
N ALA A 184 17.65 8.34 15.88
CA ALA A 184 16.23 8.01 15.95
C ALA A 184 15.61 8.50 17.26
N ASN A 185 16.29 8.30 18.39
CA ASN A 185 15.82 8.74 19.69
C ASN A 185 15.75 10.28 19.77
N ALA A 186 16.76 10.99 19.26
CA ALA A 186 16.75 12.44 19.16
C ALA A 186 15.55 12.95 18.34
N ARG A 187 15.27 12.34 17.18
CA ARG A 187 14.09 12.68 16.37
C ARG A 187 12.77 12.44 17.12
N TRP A 188 12.67 11.34 17.85
CA TRP A 188 11.48 11.03 18.65
C TRP A 188 11.25 12.06 19.76
N THR A 189 12.29 12.37 20.54
CA THR A 189 12.20 13.36 21.63
C THR A 189 11.82 14.75 21.15
N VAL A 190 12.21 15.14 19.93
CA VAL A 190 11.78 16.40 19.30
C VAL A 190 10.31 16.36 18.84
N GLY A 191 9.83 15.20 18.36
CA GLY A 191 8.45 15.04 17.88
C GLY A 191 7.40 14.90 19.00
N GLU A 192 7.79 14.38 20.16
CA GLU A 192 6.91 14.17 21.31
C GLU A 192 6.17 15.45 21.81
N PRO A 193 6.81 16.62 22.01
CA PRO A 193 6.09 17.82 22.43
C PRO A 193 5.08 18.30 21.40
N ALA A 194 5.33 18.12 20.10
CA ALA A 194 4.39 18.48 19.04
C ALA A 194 3.14 17.58 19.08
N LEU A 195 3.31 16.28 19.32
CA LEU A 195 2.20 15.34 19.52
C LEU A 195 1.38 15.69 20.76
N ARG A 196 2.02 16.01 21.90
CA ARG A 196 1.32 16.44 23.11
C ARG A 196 0.54 17.76 22.88
N ALA A 197 1.12 18.70 22.15
CA ALA A 197 0.43 19.94 21.80
C ALA A 197 -0.81 19.68 20.92
N MET A 198 -0.71 18.77 19.94
CA MET A 198 -1.85 18.37 19.12
C MET A 198 -2.94 17.67 19.94
N LEU A 199 -2.56 16.84 20.91
CA LEU A 199 -3.51 16.19 21.82
C LEU A 199 -4.29 17.23 22.64
N HIS A 200 -3.61 18.19 23.27
CA HIS A 200 -4.27 19.28 24.00
C HIS A 200 -5.18 20.13 23.10
N GLN A 201 -4.82 20.34 21.83
CA GLN A 201 -5.70 21.03 20.89
C GLN A 201 -6.96 20.22 20.57
N LEU A 202 -6.86 18.90 20.53
CA LEU A 202 -7.99 18.02 20.31
C LEU A 202 -8.94 18.05 21.50
N ASP A 203 -8.42 17.93 22.73
CA ASP A 203 -9.20 18.04 23.97
C ASP A 203 -9.94 19.38 24.05
N ALA A 204 -9.25 20.48 23.69
CA ALA A 204 -9.85 21.82 23.68
C ALA A 204 -10.96 21.97 22.62
N LYS A 205 -10.86 21.25 21.49
CA LYS A 205 -11.91 21.24 20.46
C LYS A 205 -13.09 20.37 20.90
N GLU A 206 -12.84 19.25 21.57
CA GLU A 206 -13.87 18.37 22.10
C GLU A 206 -14.74 19.08 23.15
N ALA A 207 -14.11 19.77 24.11
CA ALA A 207 -14.84 20.57 25.11
C ALA A 207 -15.71 21.68 24.47
N LYS A 208 -15.24 22.30 23.37
CA LYS A 208 -16.03 23.27 22.60
C LYS A 208 -17.21 22.63 21.90
N LEU A 209 -17.04 21.44 21.33
CA LEU A 209 -18.13 20.69 20.71
C LEU A 209 -19.20 20.31 21.73
N GLU A 210 -18.81 19.85 22.92
CA GLU A 210 -19.75 19.56 24.01
C GLU A 210 -20.56 20.81 24.41
N THR A 211 -19.90 21.97 24.50
CA THR A 211 -20.55 23.25 24.81
C THR A 211 -21.60 23.59 23.74
N ILE A 212 -21.22 23.52 22.46
CA ILE A 212 -22.13 23.81 21.34
C ILE A 212 -23.30 22.82 21.30
N GLN A 213 -23.05 21.53 21.57
CA GLN A 213 -24.12 20.53 21.63
C GLN A 213 -25.11 20.82 22.76
N SER A 214 -24.63 21.25 23.93
CA SER A 214 -25.51 21.65 25.03
C SER A 214 -26.34 22.90 24.68
N GLU A 215 -25.73 23.91 24.05
CA GLU A 215 -26.45 25.11 23.61
C GLU A 215 -27.50 24.79 22.56
N LEU A 216 -27.17 23.96 21.57
CA LEU A 216 -28.12 23.50 20.57
C LEU A 216 -29.30 22.75 21.19
N GLY A 217 -29.03 21.90 22.20
CA GLY A 217 -30.07 21.21 22.96
C GLY A 217 -31.02 22.18 23.69
N LYS A 218 -30.49 23.26 24.28
CA LYS A 218 -31.32 24.30 24.91
C LYS A 218 -32.18 25.04 23.89
N GLN A 219 -31.60 25.45 22.76
CA GLN A 219 -32.34 26.13 21.68
C GLN A 219 -33.43 25.24 21.08
N ALA A 220 -33.19 23.93 20.96
CA ALA A 220 -34.20 22.98 20.49
C ALA A 220 -35.41 22.93 21.45
N LEU A 221 -35.17 22.90 22.77
CA LEU A 221 -36.24 22.94 23.77
C LEU A 221 -37.01 24.26 23.72
N GLU A 222 -36.33 25.41 23.59
CA GLU A 222 -36.98 26.71 23.43
C GLU A 222 -37.87 26.77 22.17
N LEU A 223 -37.39 26.22 21.04
CA LEU A 223 -38.18 26.15 19.81
C LEU A 223 -39.42 25.26 19.96
N ASP A 224 -39.33 24.16 20.71
CA ASP A 224 -40.48 23.30 20.95
C ASP A 224 -41.54 24.01 21.82
N VAL A 225 -41.13 24.79 22.83
CA VAL A 225 -42.04 25.64 23.61
C VAL A 225 -42.76 26.65 22.70
N VAL A 226 -42.03 27.38 21.86
CA VAL A 226 -42.63 28.35 20.93
C VAL A 226 -43.58 27.67 19.93
N ARG A 227 -43.25 26.46 19.45
CA ARG A 227 -44.13 25.69 18.58
C ARG A 227 -45.43 25.28 19.27
N ASP A 228 -45.36 24.88 20.53
CA ASP A 228 -46.54 24.48 21.29
C ASP A 228 -47.42 25.69 21.62
N GLU A 229 -46.84 26.84 21.95
CA GLU A 229 -47.56 28.11 22.11
C GLU A 229 -48.26 28.51 20.80
N LEU A 230 -47.57 28.43 19.66
CA LEU A 230 -48.16 28.72 18.35
C LEU A 230 -49.32 27.77 18.02
N ARG A 231 -49.17 26.47 18.32
CA ARG A 231 -50.26 25.49 18.17
C ARG A 231 -51.46 25.83 19.04
N GLN A 232 -51.23 26.24 20.28
CA GLN A 232 -52.29 26.65 21.20
C GLN A 232 -53.03 27.88 20.66
N GLN A 233 -52.30 28.92 20.24
CA GLN A 233 -52.90 30.12 19.64
C GLN A 233 -53.70 29.80 18.38
N ALA A 234 -53.20 28.91 17.51
CA ALA A 234 -53.92 28.46 16.33
C ALA A 234 -55.21 27.70 16.68
N ALA A 235 -55.20 26.89 17.74
CA ALA A 235 -56.40 26.18 18.22
C ALA A 235 -57.43 27.17 18.80
N GLU A 236 -57.00 28.15 19.59
CA GLU A 236 -57.88 29.20 20.13
C GLU A 236 -58.51 30.06 19.01
N LEU A 237 -57.74 30.43 17.98
CA LEU A 237 -58.26 31.14 16.82
C LEU A 237 -59.34 30.32 16.09
N ARG A 238 -59.10 29.02 15.86
CA ARG A 238 -60.11 28.14 15.25
C ARG A 238 -61.40 28.09 16.06
N GLN A 239 -61.31 28.00 17.39
CA GLN A 239 -62.49 28.03 18.26
C GLN A 239 -63.25 29.36 18.15
N LYS A 240 -62.54 30.49 18.10
CA LYS A 240 -63.16 31.82 17.91
C LYS A 240 -63.86 31.93 16.56
N TYR A 241 -63.24 31.42 15.48
CA TYR A 241 -63.88 31.40 14.16
C TYR A 241 -65.13 30.53 14.13
N GLN A 242 -65.09 29.33 14.73
CA GLN A 242 -66.27 28.47 14.87
C GLN A 242 -67.41 29.17 15.61
N ALA A 243 -67.10 29.84 16.73
CA ALA A 243 -68.11 30.61 17.48
C ALA A 243 -68.69 31.79 16.67
N LEU A 244 -67.86 32.46 15.86
CA LEU A 244 -68.33 33.52 14.96
C LEU A 244 -69.26 32.97 13.87
N ASP A 245 -68.94 31.81 13.30
CA ASP A 245 -69.80 31.14 12.32
C ASP A 245 -71.15 30.74 12.94
N GLU A 246 -71.16 30.18 14.16
CA GLU A 246 -72.40 29.87 14.89
C GLU A 246 -73.26 31.13 15.17
N ILE A 247 -72.63 32.24 15.58
CA ILE A 247 -73.33 33.51 15.79
C ILE A 247 -73.92 34.01 14.47
N ARG A 248 -73.18 33.88 13.36
CA ARG A 248 -73.65 34.27 12.03
C ARG A 248 -74.85 33.44 11.60
N GLU A 249 -74.81 32.12 11.77
CA GLU A 249 -75.95 31.25 11.48
C GLU A 249 -77.19 31.60 12.33
N LEU A 250 -77.00 31.93 13.61
CA LEU A 250 -78.08 32.39 14.49
C LEU A 250 -78.66 33.74 14.06
N LEU A 251 -77.82 34.68 13.62
CA LEU A 251 -78.26 35.97 13.09
C LEU A 251 -79.06 35.77 11.79
N ASP A 252 -78.55 34.97 10.86
CA ASP A 252 -79.23 34.65 9.59
C ASP A 252 -80.57 33.93 9.85
N ALA A 253 -80.65 33.07 10.87
CA ALA A 253 -81.90 32.44 11.30
C ALA A 253 -82.90 33.45 11.90
N LYS A 254 -82.42 34.40 12.71
CA LYS A 254 -83.26 35.48 13.25
C LYS A 254 -83.76 36.42 12.16
N GLU A 255 -82.91 36.79 11.21
CA GLU A 255 -83.29 37.65 10.09
C GLU A 255 -84.37 36.99 9.21
N ARG A 256 -84.23 35.68 8.94
CA ARG A 256 -85.28 34.90 8.27
C ARG A 256 -86.58 34.88 9.06
N ALA A 257 -86.54 34.67 10.37
CA ALA A 257 -87.73 34.68 11.21
C ALA A 257 -88.42 36.06 11.27
N ILE A 258 -87.64 37.15 11.29
CA ILE A 258 -88.17 38.51 11.19
C ILE A 258 -88.81 38.73 9.82
N SER A 259 -88.14 38.35 8.73
CA SER A 259 -88.65 38.48 7.37
C SER A 259 -89.95 37.70 7.17
N GLU A 260 -90.06 36.51 7.73
CA GLU A 260 -91.28 35.70 7.71
C GLU A 260 -92.40 36.32 8.55
N LYS A 261 -92.06 36.87 9.73
CA LYS A 261 -93.01 37.64 10.56
C LYS A 261 -93.51 38.88 9.82
N ASP A 262 -92.64 39.66 9.21
CA ASP A 262 -93.01 40.85 8.44
C ASP A 262 -93.87 40.50 7.23
N ARG A 263 -93.57 39.38 6.56
CA ARG A 263 -94.44 38.84 5.51
C ARG A 263 -95.83 38.46 6.03
N SER A 264 -95.92 37.81 7.19
CA SER A 264 -97.20 37.47 7.82
C SER A 264 -97.99 38.70 8.29
N MET A 265 -97.30 39.75 8.75
CA MET A 265 -97.92 41.03 9.10
C MET A 265 -98.36 41.81 7.86
N SER A 266 -97.60 41.73 6.76
CA SER A 266 -97.95 42.30 5.46
C SER A 266 -99.15 41.59 4.84
N GLU A 267 -99.23 40.25 4.90
CA GLU A 267 -100.41 39.47 4.47
C GLU A 267 -101.67 39.79 5.31
N HIS A 268 -101.51 40.20 6.57
CA HIS A 268 -102.60 40.72 7.40
C HIS A 268 -102.89 42.23 7.22
N GLY A 269 -102.02 42.97 6.53
CA GLY A 269 -102.07 44.43 6.34
C GLY A 269 -102.56 44.90 4.97
N ILE A 270 -103.00 44.01 4.09
CA ILE A 270 -103.61 44.40 2.80
C ILE A 270 -105.10 44.75 3.01
N MET A 271 -105.35 45.94 3.54
CA MET A 271 -106.54 46.77 3.28
C MET A 271 -106.14 48.24 3.41
N SER A 272 -106.44 49.05 2.39
CA SER A 272 -106.06 50.46 2.15
C SER A 272 -104.58 50.67 1.78
N GLU A 273 -104.19 51.42 0.74
CA GLU A 273 -104.93 52.32 -0.15
C GLU A 273 -104.03 52.66 -1.37
N LYS A 274 -104.68 52.96 -2.49
CA LYS A 274 -104.12 53.34 -3.80
C LYS A 274 -103.71 54.83 -3.85
N GLY A 275 -102.69 55.12 -4.67
CA GLY A 275 -102.46 56.42 -5.34
C GLY A 275 -100.96 56.71 -5.49
N GLU A 276 -100.30 56.39 -6.62
CA GLU A 276 -100.16 57.21 -7.87
C GLU A 276 -99.70 58.66 -7.57
N ASP A 277 -98.70 59.27 -8.20
CA ASP A 277 -97.69 58.93 -9.21
C ASP A 277 -96.80 60.20 -9.36
N VAL A 278 -95.76 60.12 -10.19
CA VAL A 278 -95.08 61.25 -10.92
C VAL A 278 -93.71 61.75 -10.40
N ALA A 279 -92.69 61.08 -10.96
CA ALA A 279 -91.68 61.60 -11.91
C ALA A 279 -90.36 62.31 -11.48
N GLN A 280 -89.29 61.70 -12.00
CA GLN A 280 -88.14 62.24 -12.75
C GLN A 280 -87.22 63.30 -12.13
N GLY A 281 -85.92 62.97 -12.13
CA GLY A 281 -84.82 63.92 -11.96
C GLY A 281 -83.46 63.22 -11.99
N GLN A 282 -82.95 63.04 -13.19
CA GLN A 282 -81.62 62.52 -13.52
C GLN A 282 -80.67 63.72 -13.60
N GLU A 283 -79.65 63.83 -12.74
CA GLU A 283 -78.44 64.62 -13.07
C GLU A 283 -77.26 64.26 -12.18
N SER A 284 -76.14 64.05 -12.86
CA SER A 284 -74.79 63.81 -12.37
C SER A 284 -74.25 64.98 -11.54
N LEU A 285 -73.36 64.69 -10.59
CA LEU A 285 -72.26 65.61 -10.28
C LEU A 285 -71.09 64.85 -9.65
N GLU A 286 -69.99 64.90 -10.40
CA GLU A 286 -68.63 64.56 -10.03
C GLU A 286 -68.16 65.40 -8.82
N ALA A 287 -67.34 64.79 -7.97
CA ALA A 287 -66.36 65.51 -7.17
C ALA A 287 -65.10 64.65 -7.07
N ASP A 288 -64.12 64.99 -7.90
CA ASP A 288 -62.71 64.72 -7.69
C ASP A 288 -62.24 65.44 -6.42
N SER A 289 -61.49 64.74 -5.56
CA SER A 289 -60.35 65.32 -4.85
C SER A 289 -59.47 64.19 -4.33
N ASP A 290 -58.28 64.13 -4.91
CA ASP A 290 -57.11 63.39 -4.46
C ASP A 290 -56.85 63.53 -2.95
N GLU A 291 -56.45 62.41 -2.32
CA GLU A 291 -55.19 62.35 -1.58
C GLU A 291 -54.69 60.90 -1.52
N GLN A 292 -53.63 60.65 -2.28
CA GLN A 292 -52.79 59.47 -2.20
C GLN A 292 -52.05 59.44 -0.84
N SER A 293 -52.02 58.29 -0.16
CA SER A 293 -50.78 57.70 0.42
C SER A 293 -51.03 56.32 1.05
N GLU A 294 -50.39 55.33 0.42
CA GLU A 294 -49.79 54.10 0.98
C GLU A 294 -50.62 53.17 1.88
N LEU A 295 -51.16 52.09 1.28
CA LEU A 295 -50.93 50.75 1.83
C LEU A 295 -51.04 49.68 0.73
N THR A 296 -49.89 49.23 0.25
CA THR A 296 -49.72 48.18 -0.75
C THR A 296 -50.08 46.82 -0.15
N ILE A 297 -51.28 46.32 -0.47
CA ILE A 297 -51.66 44.92 -0.34
C ILE A 297 -51.18 44.22 -1.62
N TRP A 298 -50.18 43.35 -1.50
CA TRP A 298 -49.84 42.36 -2.52
C TRP A 298 -50.66 41.10 -2.22
N GLU A 299 -51.79 40.94 -2.89
CA GLU A 299 -52.37 39.62 -3.17
C GLU A 299 -51.72 39.10 -4.46
N ASP A 300 -50.66 38.32 -4.31
CA ASP A 300 -50.25 37.38 -5.35
C ASP A 300 -50.88 36.02 -5.00
N THR A 301 -51.89 35.66 -5.77
CA THR A 301 -52.29 34.28 -6.03
C THR A 301 -51.07 33.47 -6.45
N ASN A 302 -50.67 32.50 -5.63
CA ASN A 302 -49.87 31.39 -6.11
C ASN A 302 -50.34 30.09 -5.44
N ASP A 303 -51.12 29.34 -6.21
CA ASP A 303 -51.25 27.89 -6.08
C ASP A 303 -49.85 27.27 -6.15
N ILE A 304 -49.35 26.74 -5.02
CA ILE A 304 -48.20 25.83 -5.02
C ILE A 304 -48.62 24.53 -4.34
N SER A 305 -49.03 23.62 -5.23
CA SER A 305 -48.87 22.16 -5.18
C SER A 305 -47.73 21.68 -4.28
N MET A 306 -48.01 20.61 -3.51
CA MET A 306 -46.99 19.76 -2.90
C MET A 306 -46.06 19.17 -3.97
N ALA A 307 -44.80 19.62 -3.99
CA ALA A 307 -43.67 18.87 -4.54
C ALA A 307 -42.35 19.38 -3.92
N ASP A 308 -41.59 18.46 -3.34
CA ASP A 308 -40.17 18.53 -2.96
C ASP A 308 -39.60 19.82 -2.33
N VAL A 309 -39.62 19.87 -0.99
CA VAL A 309 -38.73 20.73 -0.20
C VAL A 309 -37.30 20.21 -0.33
N THR A 310 -36.56 20.80 -1.26
CA THR A 310 -35.12 20.57 -1.41
C THR A 310 -34.40 21.35 -0.32
N VAL A 311 -33.91 20.63 0.69
CA VAL A 311 -33.04 21.15 1.75
C VAL A 311 -31.77 21.71 1.12
N HIS A 312 -31.54 23.01 1.24
CA HIS A 312 -30.26 23.63 0.90
C HIS A 312 -29.20 23.23 1.93
N ARG A 313 -28.61 22.06 1.72
CA ARG A 313 -27.36 21.64 2.38
C ARG A 313 -26.23 22.50 1.80
N PRO A 314 -25.36 23.12 2.61
CA PRO A 314 -24.13 23.70 2.09
C PRO A 314 -23.30 22.56 1.49
N VAL A 315 -23.08 22.63 0.17
CA VAL A 315 -22.27 21.66 -0.55
C VAL A 315 -20.84 21.78 -0.03
N PRO A 316 -20.23 20.71 0.53
CA PRO A 316 -18.81 20.73 0.85
C PRO A 316 -18.02 20.89 -0.46
N LYS A 317 -17.08 21.83 -0.48
CA LYS A 317 -16.13 21.99 -1.59
C LYS A 317 -15.54 20.62 -1.92
N PRO A 318 -15.58 20.16 -3.19
CA PRO A 318 -14.96 18.91 -3.56
C PRO A 318 -13.47 19.00 -3.26
N VAL A 319 -13.00 18.12 -2.38
CA VAL A 319 -11.58 17.83 -2.25
C VAL A 319 -11.12 17.40 -3.63
N SER A 320 -10.21 18.17 -4.22
CA SER A 320 -9.55 17.86 -5.48
C SER A 320 -9.04 16.42 -5.39
N LYS A 321 -9.64 15.52 -6.19
CA LYS A 321 -9.06 14.21 -6.45
C LYS A 321 -7.68 14.48 -7.04
N ILE A 322 -6.65 14.16 -6.28
CA ILE A 322 -5.33 13.92 -6.83
C ILE A 322 -5.49 12.65 -7.65
N GLU A 323 -5.87 12.85 -8.91
CA GLU A 323 -5.83 11.83 -9.94
C GLU A 323 -4.36 11.68 -10.30
N THR A 324 -3.69 10.77 -9.61
CA THR A 324 -2.36 10.32 -10.00
C THR A 324 -2.51 9.61 -11.33
N GLN A 325 -2.46 10.37 -12.43
CA GLN A 325 -2.23 9.82 -13.75
C GLN A 325 -0.83 9.21 -13.74
N ILE A 326 -0.76 7.91 -13.43
CA ILE A 326 0.36 7.09 -13.85
C ILE A 326 0.22 7.02 -15.37
N TYR A 327 0.92 7.93 -16.05
CA TYR A 327 1.18 7.82 -17.46
C TYR A 327 2.09 6.60 -17.65
N VAL A 328 1.48 5.42 -17.79
CA VAL A 328 2.17 4.25 -18.31
C VAL A 328 2.45 4.58 -19.77
N LYS A 329 3.67 5.09 -20.01
CA LYS A 329 4.24 5.20 -21.34
C LYS A 329 4.22 3.78 -21.92
N SER A 330 3.31 3.51 -22.84
CA SER A 330 3.40 2.34 -23.71
C SER A 330 4.82 2.32 -24.30
N PRO A 331 5.51 1.18 -24.30
CA PRO A 331 6.88 1.12 -24.81
C PRO A 331 6.88 1.56 -26.28
N PRO A 332 7.82 2.43 -26.68
CA PRO A 332 7.96 2.73 -28.10
C PRO A 332 8.30 1.42 -28.81
N THR A 333 7.51 1.15 -29.84
CA THR A 333 7.74 0.15 -30.88
C THR A 333 9.23 0.02 -31.17
N SER A 334 9.73 -1.21 -31.06
CA SER A 334 11.13 -1.60 -31.20
C SER A 334 11.80 -0.93 -32.40
N ALA A 335 12.66 0.04 -32.15
CA ALA A 335 13.75 0.35 -33.08
C ALA A 335 14.75 -0.82 -33.05
N PRO A 336 15.31 -1.22 -34.21
CA PRO A 336 16.31 -2.29 -34.29
C PRO A 336 17.51 -1.98 -33.39
N VAL A 337 18.06 -3.03 -32.78
CA VAL A 337 19.12 -2.97 -31.74
C VAL A 337 20.34 -2.17 -32.19
N ASP A 338 20.60 -2.12 -33.49
CA ASP A 338 21.76 -1.47 -34.08
C ASP A 338 21.74 0.07 -33.94
N GLU A 339 20.56 0.70 -33.89
CA GLU A 339 20.46 2.16 -33.73
C GLU A 339 20.74 2.62 -32.30
N ARG A 340 20.50 1.77 -31.28
CA ARG A 340 20.74 2.11 -29.87
C ARG A 340 22.21 2.02 -29.45
N LEU A 341 23.01 1.23 -30.16
CA LEU A 341 24.43 1.05 -29.86
C LEU A 341 25.26 2.22 -30.41
N ALA A 342 24.84 2.83 -31.52
CA ALA A 342 25.48 4.00 -32.11
C ALA A 342 25.33 5.27 -31.22
N GLU A 343 24.18 5.47 -30.56
CA GLU A 343 23.98 6.62 -29.64
C GLU A 343 24.80 6.53 -28.35
N LEU A 344 25.29 5.35 -27.98
CA LEU A 344 26.18 5.13 -26.83
C LEU A 344 27.66 5.26 -27.19
N GLY A 345 28.00 5.60 -28.44
CA GLY A 345 29.38 5.78 -28.89
C GLY A 345 30.14 4.47 -29.16
N TRP A 346 29.44 3.36 -29.31
CA TRP A 346 30.03 2.06 -29.63
C TRP A 346 29.91 1.83 -31.13
N ASN A 347 30.90 2.31 -31.89
CA ASN A 347 31.08 1.90 -33.27
C ASN A 347 31.84 0.57 -33.28
N PHE A 348 31.25 -0.44 -33.92
CA PHE A 348 31.96 -1.68 -34.26
C PHE A 348 32.51 -1.53 -35.68
N ASP A 349 33.83 -1.56 -35.82
CA ASP A 349 34.53 -1.84 -37.08
C ASP A 349 34.62 -3.36 -37.31
#